data_AF-A0A7W5MNS4-F1
#
_entry.id   AF-A0A7W5MNS4-F1
#
_cell.length_a   1.000
_cell.length_b   1.000
_cell.length_c   1.000
_cell.angle_alpha   90.00
_cell.angle_beta   90.00
_cell.angle_gamma   90.00
#
_symmetry.space_group_name_H-M   'P 1'
#
loop_
_entity.id
_entity.type
_entity.pdbx_description
1 polymer ?
#
loop_
_entity_poly.entity_id
_entity_poly.type
_entity_poly.pdbx_seq_one_letter_code
_entity_poly.pdbx_strand_id
1 'polypeptide(L)'
;MAQHLSFLVTALLFWTAMLHRRTPGGMAALCLVVTAIVSGALGALMAYATTPWYVGYASLGMAPFGLTPAEDQQLAGLLMWVPGGLVHAGAALVLMRRLLTDAAPKARHAG
;
A
#
# COMPACT_ATOMS: atom_id res chain seq x y z
N MET A 1 18.51 13.50 0.38
CA MET A 1 17.66 14.05 -0.71
C MET A 1 17.44 13.05 -1.85
N ALA A 2 18.48 12.49 -2.46
CA ALA A 2 18.34 11.51 -3.55
C ALA A 2 17.44 10.31 -3.21
N GLN A 3 17.57 9.72 -2.01
CA GLN A 3 16.72 8.59 -1.58
C GLN A 3 15.22 8.90 -1.61
N HIS A 4 14.81 10.07 -1.09
CA HIS A 4 13.40 10.46 -1.01
C HIS A 4 12.84 10.76 -2.41
N LEU A 5 13.66 11.35 -3.28
CA LEU A 5 13.34 11.56 -4.69
C LEU A 5 13.13 10.23 -5.42
N SER A 6 14.04 9.27 -5.24
CA SER A 6 13.92 7.94 -5.86
C SER A 6 12.65 7.21 -5.41
N PHE A 7 12.31 7.27 -4.13
CA PHE A 7 11.06 6.69 -3.62
C PHE A 7 9.83 7.39 -4.20
N LEU A 8 9.83 8.72 -4.27
CA LEU A 8 8.73 9.49 -4.84
C LEU A 8 8.54 9.17 -6.34
N VAL A 9 9.61 9.20 -7.13
CA VAL A 9 9.56 8.89 -8.56
C VAL A 9 9.06 7.46 -8.80
N THR A 10 9.57 6.49 -8.05
CA THR A 10 9.14 5.09 -8.18
C THR A 10 7.67 4.91 -7.81
N ALA A 11 7.20 5.59 -6.75
CA ALA A 11 5.78 5.56 -6.38
C ALA A 11 4.88 6.17 -7.47
N LEU A 12 5.30 7.27 -8.09
CA LEU A 12 4.56 7.89 -9.20
C LEU A 12 4.51 6.99 -10.43
N LEU A 13 5.62 6.34 -10.78
CA LEU A 13 5.67 5.36 -11.88
C LEU A 13 4.74 4.16 -11.61
N PHE A 14 4.71 3.66 -10.38
CA PHE A 14 3.79 2.59 -9.99
C PHE A 14 2.32 3.01 -10.16
N TRP A 15 1.92 4.15 -9.61
CA TRP A 15 0.53 4.62 -9.69
C TRP A 15 0.11 4.97 -11.12
N THR A 16 1.00 5.59 -11.91
CA THR A 16 0.72 5.87 -13.32
C THR A 16 0.55 4.59 -14.13
N ALA A 17 1.34 3.54 -13.89
CA ALA A 17 1.19 2.24 -14.54
C ALA A 17 -0.13 1.53 -14.17
N MET A 18 -0.53 1.57 -12.89
CA MET A 18 -1.78 0.96 -12.42
C MET A 18 -3.03 1.68 -12.95
N LEU A 19 -2.96 2.99 -13.12
CA LEU A 19 -4.07 3.81 -13.66
C LEU A 19 -4.06 3.90 -15.19
N HIS A 20 -3.03 3.36 -15.85
CA HIS A 20 -2.91 3.43 -17.31
C HIS A 20 -3.96 2.55 -18.00
N ARG A 21 -4.66 3.12 -18.99
CA ARG A 21 -5.75 2.43 -19.71
C ARG A 21 -5.33 1.17 -20.47
N ARG A 22 -4.03 1.01 -20.78
CA ARG A 22 -3.50 -0.20 -21.44
C ARG A 22 -3.22 -1.34 -20.47
N THR A 23 -3.19 -1.09 -19.17
CA THR A 23 -3.04 -2.14 -18.17
C THR A 23 -4.38 -2.86 -18.03
N PRO A 24 -4.44 -4.19 -18.23
CA PRO A 24 -5.67 -4.93 -18.02
C PRO A 24 -6.17 -4.69 -16.59
N GLY A 25 -7.39 -4.18 -16.43
CA GLY A 25 -7.88 -3.76 -15.11
C GLY A 25 -7.84 -4.88 -14.07
N GLY A 26 -8.05 -6.14 -14.48
CA GLY A 26 -7.91 -7.30 -13.59
C GLY A 26 -6.48 -7.50 -13.07
N MET A 27 -5.46 -7.25 -13.91
CA MET A 27 -4.06 -7.30 -13.51
C MET A 27 -3.73 -6.15 -12.55
N ALA A 28 -4.19 -4.92 -12.86
CA ALA A 28 -3.99 -3.77 -11.98
C ALA A 28 -4.65 -3.98 -10.60
N ALA A 29 -5.88 -4.51 -10.57
CA ALA A 29 -6.57 -4.84 -9.33
C ALA A 29 -5.84 -5.92 -8.54
N LEU A 30 -5.37 -6.99 -9.19
CA LEU A 30 -4.60 -8.05 -8.52
C LEU A 30 -3.30 -7.51 -7.93
N CYS A 31 -2.53 -6.72 -8.69
CA CYS A 31 -1.30 -6.09 -8.21
C CYS A 31 -1.56 -5.23 -6.98
N LEU A 32 -2.60 -4.38 -6.99
CA LEU A 32 -2.94 -3.55 -5.84
C LEU A 32 -3.35 -4.38 -4.62
N VAL A 33 -4.11 -5.46 -4.80
CA VAL A 33 -4.49 -6.37 -3.70
C VAL A 33 -3.27 -7.07 -3.12
N VAL A 34 -2.40 -7.63 -3.96
CA VAL A 34 -1.17 -8.30 -3.50
C VAL A 34 -0.26 -7.32 -2.76
N THR A 35 -0.04 -6.12 -3.31
CA THR A 35 0.73 -5.07 -2.65
C THR A 35 0.11 -4.67 -1.31
N ALA A 36 -1.23 -4.56 -1.23
CA ALA A 36 -1.94 -4.28 0.02
C ALA A 36 -1.73 -5.37 1.06
N ILE A 37 -1.80 -6.65 0.66
CA ILE A 37 -1.59 -7.79 1.56
C ILE A 37 -0.15 -7.80 2.10
N VAL A 38 0.85 -7.69 1.22
CA VAL A 38 2.26 -7.74 1.62
C VAL A 38 2.60 -6.56 2.53
N SER A 39 2.22 -5.34 2.15
CA SER A 39 2.48 -4.14 2.94
C SER A 39 1.70 -4.13 4.24
N GLY A 40 0.43 -4.55 4.23
CA GLY A 40 -0.42 -4.62 5.40
C GLY A 40 0.03 -5.68 6.39
N ALA A 41 0.43 -6.87 5.92
CA ALA A 41 1.00 -7.91 6.77
C ALA A 41 2.27 -7.40 7.46
N LEU A 42 3.19 -6.77 6.71
CA LEU A 42 4.39 -6.18 7.30
C LEU A 42 4.07 -5.11 8.35
N GLY A 43 3.10 -4.23 8.06
CA GLY A 43 2.66 -3.20 9.00
C GLY A 43 2.03 -3.77 10.28
N ALA A 44 1.20 -4.81 10.15
CA ALA A 44 0.63 -5.53 11.28
C ALA A 44 1.73 -6.21 12.11
N LEU A 45 2.69 -6.90 11.48
CA LEU A 45 3.80 -7.50 12.22
C LEU A 45 4.61 -6.44 12.99
N MET A 46 4.88 -5.28 12.39
CA MET A 46 5.57 -4.19 13.10
C MET A 46 4.73 -3.60 14.23
N ALA A 47 3.41 -3.48 14.06
CA ALA A 47 2.48 -3.00 15.08
C ALA A 47 2.37 -3.93 16.30
N TYR A 48 2.56 -5.24 16.11
CA TYR A 48 2.53 -6.23 17.20
C TYR A 48 3.92 -6.62 17.72
N ALA A 49 5.00 -6.18 17.07
CA ALA A 49 6.35 -6.48 17.52
C ALA A 49 6.66 -5.76 18.84
N THR A 50 7.14 -6.50 19.83
CA THR A 50 7.57 -5.96 21.14
C THR A 50 9.06 -5.64 21.19
N THR A 51 9.83 -6.09 20.18
CA THR A 51 11.25 -5.80 20.03
C THR A 51 11.49 -4.89 18.82
N PRO A 52 12.38 -3.89 18.94
CA PRO A 52 12.73 -3.04 17.82
C PRO A 52 13.52 -3.84 16.78
N TRP A 53 13.02 -3.88 15.55
CA TRP A 53 13.67 -4.56 14.43
C TRP A 53 14.89 -3.77 13.95
N TYR A 54 14.90 -2.45 14.16
CA TYR A 54 16.01 -1.55 13.83
C TYR A 54 16.89 -1.26 15.05
N VAL A 55 17.60 -2.27 15.52
CA VAL A 55 18.47 -2.21 16.72
C VAL A 55 19.53 -1.10 16.62
N GLY A 56 20.10 -0.89 15.42
CA GLY A 56 21.08 0.19 15.19
C GLY A 56 20.49 1.60 15.28
N TYR A 57 19.18 1.76 15.08
CA TYR A 57 18.47 3.03 15.27
C TYR A 57 18.09 3.21 16.75
N ALA A 58 17.71 2.12 17.42
CA ALA A 58 17.47 2.09 18.86
C ALA A 58 18.72 2.45 19.68
N SER A 59 19.92 2.02 19.24
CA SER A 59 21.19 2.33 19.92
C SER A 59 21.65 3.77 19.75
N LEU A 60 21.09 4.53 18.81
CA LEU A 60 21.38 5.95 18.62
C LEU A 60 20.62 6.85 19.62
N GLY A 61 19.75 6.29 20.45
CA GLY A 61 19.01 7.03 21.48
C GLY A 61 18.02 8.06 20.91
N MET A 62 17.67 7.95 19.62
CA MET A 62 16.65 8.79 19.00
C MET A 62 15.28 8.32 19.48
N ALA A 63 14.79 8.96 20.54
CA ALA A 63 13.43 8.86 21.02
C ALA A 63 12.67 10.14 20.64
N PRO A 64 12.32 10.34 19.34
CA PRO A 64 11.47 11.45 18.97
C PRO A 64 10.18 11.36 19.80
N PHE A 65 9.82 12.45 20.47
CA PHE A 65 8.64 12.55 21.34
C PHE A 65 8.66 11.70 22.63
N GLY A 66 9.83 11.20 23.06
CA GLY A 66 9.96 10.43 24.31
C GLY A 66 9.46 8.99 24.24
N LEU A 67 9.19 8.50 23.03
CA LEU A 67 8.77 7.13 22.75
C LEU A 67 9.96 6.16 22.84
N THR A 68 9.72 4.97 23.35
CA THR A 68 10.69 3.88 23.21
C THR A 68 10.82 3.48 21.73
N PRO A 69 11.98 2.94 21.30
CA PRO A 69 12.16 2.47 19.92
C PRO A 69 11.13 1.43 19.46
N ALA A 70 10.58 0.65 20.38
CA ALA A 70 9.51 -0.31 20.08
C ALA A 70 8.16 0.39 19.84
N GLU A 71 7.80 1.39 20.66
CA GLU A 71 6.55 2.14 20.49
C GLU A 71 6.55 2.96 19.18
N ASP A 72 7.68 3.58 18.82
CA ASP A 72 7.83 4.30 17.55
C ASP A 72 7.62 3.35 16.35
N GLN A 73 8.20 2.14 16.40
CA GLN A 73 7.99 1.11 15.38
C GLN A 73 6.53 0.65 15.30
N GLN A 74 5.85 0.48 16.44
CA GLN A 74 4.46 0.04 16.46
C GLN A 74 3.54 1.10 15.85
N LEU A 75 3.76 2.38 16.18
CA LEU A 75 3.05 3.51 15.59
C LEU A 75 3.30 3.61 14.08
N ALA A 76 4.55 3.44 13.64
CA ALA A 76 4.89 3.38 12.23
C ALA A 76 4.19 2.19 11.52
N GLY A 77 4.12 1.03 12.16
CA GLY A 77 3.40 -0.15 11.68
C GLY A 77 1.90 0.10 11.51
N LEU A 78 1.26 0.73 12.50
CA LEU A 78 -0.16 1.12 12.45
C LEU A 78 -0.45 2.15 11.35
N LEU A 79 0.40 3.17 11.24
CA LEU A 79 0.32 4.20 10.19
C LEU A 79 0.59 3.65 8.79
N MET A 80 1.38 2.58 8.66
CA MET A 80 1.56 1.91 7.38
C MET A 80 0.37 1.00 7.05
N TRP A 81 -0.13 0.26 8.04
CA TRP A 81 -1.17 -0.75 7.85
C TRP A 81 -2.55 -0.14 7.56
N VAL A 82 -3.04 0.75 8.42
CA VAL A 82 -4.43 1.20 8.35
C VAL A 82 -4.67 2.16 7.17
N PRO A 83 -3.95 3.29 7.04
CA PRO A 83 -4.10 4.19 5.89
C PRO A 83 -3.68 3.54 4.58
N GLY A 84 -2.54 2.85 4.56
CA GLY A 84 -2.00 2.21 3.36
C GLY A 84 -2.90 1.09 2.83
N GLY A 85 -3.39 0.24 3.72
CA GLY A 85 -4.34 -0.83 3.39
C GLY A 85 -5.65 -0.29 2.84
N LEU A 86 -6.20 0.76 3.45
CA LEU A 86 -7.46 1.39 3.00
C LEU A 86 -7.34 1.98 1.59
N VAL A 87 -6.23 2.67 1.27
CA VAL A 87 -6.03 3.27 -0.06
C VAL A 87 -5.94 2.20 -1.14
N HIS A 88 -5.15 1.14 -0.93
CA HIS A 88 -5.01 0.07 -1.91
C HIS A 88 -6.31 -0.74 -2.08
N ALA A 89 -6.99 -1.06 -0.98
CA ALA A 89 -8.28 -1.74 -1.01
C ALA A 89 -9.35 -0.90 -1.74
N GLY A 90 -9.41 0.41 -1.45
CA GLY A 90 -10.31 1.34 -2.13
C GLY A 90 -10.04 1.42 -3.64
N ALA A 91 -8.78 1.55 -4.04
CA ALA A 91 -8.40 1.58 -5.45
C ALA A 91 -8.74 0.27 -6.17
N ALA A 92 -8.45 -0.88 -5.56
CA ALA A 92 -8.81 -2.19 -6.10
C ALA A 92 -10.32 -2.35 -6.27
N LEU A 93 -11.12 -1.91 -5.28
CA LEU A 93 -12.59 -1.95 -5.35
C LEU A 93 -13.13 -1.07 -6.48
N VAL A 94 -12.57 0.14 -6.66
CA VAL A 94 -12.96 1.03 -7.76
C VAL A 94 -12.65 0.41 -9.11
N LEU A 95 -11.48 -0.18 -9.29
CA LEU A 95 -11.11 -0.85 -10.54
C LEU A 95 -11.99 -2.08 -10.81
N MET A 96 -12.29 -2.86 -9.77
CA MET A 96 -13.16 -4.03 -9.89
C MET A 96 -14.60 -3.63 -10.25
N ARG A 97 -15.13 -2.56 -9.64
CA ARG A 97 -16.43 -1.99 -10.03
C ARG A 97 -16.44 -1.57 -11.49
N ARG A 98 -15.40 -0.86 -11.97
CA ARG A 98 -15.27 -0.45 -13.38
C ARG A 98 -15.27 -1.65 -14.33
N LEU A 99 -14.52 -2.71 -14.00
CA LEU A 99 -14.49 -3.94 -14.80
C LEU A 99 -15.87 -4.60 -14.91
N LEU A 100 -16.61 -4.68 -13.80
CA LEU A 100 -17.94 -5.27 -13.78
C LEU A 100 -18.96 -4.43 -14.55
N THR A 101 -18.88 -3.08 -14.47
CA THR A 101 -19.77 -2.19 -15.22
C THR A 101 -19.44 -2.14 -16.72
N ASP A 102 -18.16 -2.21 -17.10
CA ASP A 102 -17.74 -2.19 -18.49
C ASP A 102 -18.04 -3.52 -19.21
N ALA A 103 -18.16 -4.63 -18.47
CA ALA A 103 -18.60 -5.92 -19.00
C ALA A 103 -20.11 -5.99 -19.28
N ALA A 104 -20.91 -5.11 -18.65
CA ALA A 104 -22.38 -5.12 -18.71
C ALA A 104 -23.07 -4.58 -19.99
N PRO A 105 -22.47 -3.83 -20.94
CA PRO A 105 -23.21 -3.26 -22.08
C PRO A 105 -23.30 -4.08 -23.38
N LYS A 106 -23.00 -5.40 -23.41
CA LYS A 106 -22.95 -6.16 -24.69
C LYS A 106 -24.02 -7.25 -24.89
N ALA A 107 -25.00 -7.36 -24.00
CA ALA A 107 -26.05 -8.39 -24.11
C ALA A 107 -27.35 -7.95 -24.84
N ARG A 108 -27.45 -6.71 -25.35
CA ARG A 108 -28.74 -6.14 -25.85
C ARG A 108 -28.84 -5.90 -27.36
N HIS A 109 -27.96 -6.45 -28.20
CA HIS A 109 -27.99 -6.23 -29.66
C HIS A 109 -27.98 -7.49 -30.51
N ALA A 110 -28.35 -8.64 -29.95
CA ALA A 110 -28.68 -9.85 -30.72
C ALA A 110 -30.15 -10.20 -30.44
N GLY A 111 -31.05 -9.51 -31.13
CA GLY A 111 -32.49 -9.75 -31.16
C GLY A 111 -33.02 -9.39 -32.52
#